data_AF-A0A1H3EXW8-F1
#
_entry.id   AF-A0A1H3EXW8-F1
#
_cell.length_a   1.000
_cell.length_b   1.000
_cell.length_c   1.000
_cell.angle_alpha   90.00
_cell.angle_beta   90.00
_cell.angle_gamma   90.00
#
_symmetry.space_group_name_H-M   'P 1'
#
loop_
_entity.id
_entity.type
_entity.pdbx_description
1 polymer ?
#
loop_
_entity_poly.entity_id
_entity_poly.type
_entity_poly.pdbx_seq_one_letter_code
_entity_poly.pdbx_strand_id
1 'polypeptide(L)'
;EEEVQKFHEDTIKEIAARTLAKIIARTPVGQYPPDSGKVGGTLRRGWTAGKDMDSYEYIYNHTKVVRKGRVYQIIIENPVKYASYVEYGHRQNVGQYVPAIGKRLKKPFVEGEFMMTVSVDEMQKELPSLLEKKLKDFLEEYFK
;
A
#
# COMPACT_ATOMS: atom_id res chain seq x y z
N GLU A 1 0.87 30.44 9.27
CA GLU A 1 -0.07 29.72 8.37
C GLU A 1 0.67 28.70 7.48
N GLU A 2 1.77 29.12 6.85
CA GLU A 2 2.65 28.23 6.05
C GLU A 2 3.21 27.05 6.85
N GLU A 3 3.68 27.29 8.08
CA GLU A 3 4.27 26.23 8.91
C GLU A 3 3.22 25.20 9.39
N VAL A 4 1.99 25.63 9.67
CA VAL A 4 0.86 24.74 9.99
C VAL A 4 0.48 23.90 8.76
N GLN A 5 0.50 24.50 7.57
CA GLN A 5 0.28 23.76 6.33
C GLN A 5 1.38 22.72 6.11
N LYS A 6 2.64 23.09 6.31
CA LYS A 6 3.78 22.17 6.21
C LYS A 6 3.64 21.02 7.20
N PHE A 7 3.27 21.30 8.44
CA PHE A 7 2.99 20.28 9.45
C PHE A 7 1.90 19.29 8.99
N HIS A 8 0.78 19.78 8.45
CA HIS A 8 -0.27 18.90 7.93
C HIS A 8 0.23 18.05 6.76
N GLU A 9 0.95 18.65 5.81
CA GLU A 9 1.50 17.96 4.64
C GLU A 9 2.51 16.88 5.04
N ASP A 10 3.44 17.19 5.93
CA ASP A 10 4.44 16.24 6.42
C ASP A 10 3.79 15.13 7.26
N THR A 11 2.77 15.46 8.05
CA THR A 11 2.01 14.47 8.84
C THR A 11 1.28 13.49 7.93
N ILE A 12 0.56 13.96 6.90
CA ILE A 12 -0.14 13.06 5.98
C ILE A 12 0.82 12.22 5.14
N LYS A 13 1.97 12.78 4.73
CA LYS A 13 3.02 12.03 4.01
C LYS A 13 3.58 10.91 4.88
N GLU A 14 3.87 11.16 6.15
CA GLU A 14 4.35 10.11 7.03
C GLU A 14 3.32 9.00 7.24
N ILE A 15 2.05 9.36 7.46
CA ILE A 15 0.96 8.39 7.58
C ILE A 15 0.86 7.53 6.31
N ALA A 16 0.89 8.17 5.14
CA ALA A 16 0.84 7.49 3.85
C ALA A 16 2.06 6.57 3.64
N ALA A 17 3.27 7.01 4.02
CA ALA A 17 4.48 6.22 3.89
C ALA A 17 4.45 4.97 4.79
N ARG A 18 4.03 5.12 6.05
CA ARG A 18 3.85 3.98 6.99
C ARG A 18 2.79 3.01 6.49
N THR A 19 1.67 3.54 5.98
CA THR A 19 0.60 2.72 5.40
C THR A 19 1.14 1.92 4.21
N LEU A 20 1.80 2.59 3.27
CA LEU A 20 2.39 1.96 2.08
C LEU A 20 3.44 0.90 2.45
N ALA A 21 4.28 1.16 3.46
CA ALA A 21 5.26 0.19 3.96
C ALA A 21 4.57 -1.11 4.42
N LYS A 22 3.51 -0.99 5.24
CA LYS A 22 2.72 -2.12 5.74
C LYS A 22 2.07 -2.90 4.59
N ILE A 23 1.52 -2.18 3.60
CA ILE A 23 0.92 -2.78 2.40
C ILE A 23 1.95 -3.59 1.61
N ILE A 24 3.12 -3.00 1.31
CA ILE A 24 4.19 -3.64 0.54
C ILE A 24 4.72 -4.88 1.27
N ALA A 25 4.89 -4.80 2.59
CA ALA A 25 5.34 -5.91 3.42
C ALA A 25 4.37 -7.11 3.36
N ARG A 26 3.05 -6.85 3.37
CA ARG A 26 2.02 -7.88 3.24
C ARG A 26 1.79 -8.37 1.81
N THR A 27 2.21 -7.60 0.82
CA THR A 27 1.95 -7.95 -0.58
C THR A 27 2.73 -9.20 -0.97
N PRO A 28 2.06 -10.28 -1.40
CA PRO A 28 2.73 -11.52 -1.77
C PRO A 28 3.54 -11.35 -3.07
N VAL A 29 4.54 -12.21 -3.23
CA VAL A 29 5.33 -12.31 -4.46
C VAL A 29 5.13 -13.68 -5.09
N GLY A 30 4.83 -13.70 -6.39
CA GLY A 30 4.68 -14.95 -7.13
C GLY A 30 5.99 -15.76 -7.10
N GLN A 31 5.89 -17.03 -6.72
CA GLN A 31 6.99 -17.98 -6.74
C GLN A 31 6.90 -18.84 -8.00
N TYR A 32 7.99 -18.87 -8.78
CA TYR A 32 8.07 -19.62 -10.02
C TYR A 32 9.31 -20.52 -10.02
N PRO A 33 9.26 -21.69 -10.70
CA PRO A 33 10.44 -22.52 -10.91
C PRO A 33 11.58 -21.74 -11.59
N PRO A 34 12.86 -22.01 -11.26
CA PRO A 34 14.02 -21.28 -11.81
C PRO A 34 14.11 -21.31 -13.35
N ASP A 35 13.65 -22.40 -13.97
CA ASP A 35 13.67 -22.66 -15.40
C ASP A 35 12.50 -21.99 -16.17
N SER A 36 11.55 -21.38 -15.46
CA SER A 36 10.36 -20.80 -16.09
C SER A 36 10.57 -19.47 -16.81
N GLY A 37 11.70 -18.79 -16.56
CA GLY A 37 11.97 -17.43 -17.06
C GLY A 37 11.04 -16.35 -16.48
N LYS A 38 10.20 -16.66 -15.48
CA LYS A 38 9.25 -15.72 -14.87
C LYS A 38 9.82 -15.12 -13.59
N VAL A 39 9.71 -13.80 -13.46
CA VAL A 39 10.11 -13.06 -12.26
C VAL A 39 8.88 -12.59 -11.49
N GLY A 40 8.83 -12.89 -10.20
CA GLY A 40 7.77 -12.45 -9.30
C GLY A 40 7.81 -10.96 -8.97
N GLY A 41 6.90 -10.53 -8.10
CA GLY A 41 6.93 -9.19 -7.50
C GLY A 41 6.25 -8.07 -8.30
N THR A 42 5.59 -8.37 -9.43
CA THR A 42 4.82 -7.36 -10.18
C THR A 42 3.78 -6.66 -9.32
N LEU A 43 3.03 -7.41 -8.51
CA LEU A 43 2.05 -6.81 -7.58
C LEU A 43 2.72 -5.89 -6.56
N ARG A 44 3.82 -6.33 -5.95
CA ARG A 44 4.57 -5.55 -4.96
C ARG A 44 5.12 -4.25 -5.55
N ARG A 45 5.76 -4.32 -6.73
CA ARG A 45 6.25 -3.14 -7.46
C ARG A 45 5.12 -2.22 -7.94
N GLY A 46 3.91 -2.75 -8.13
CA GLY A 46 2.74 -1.96 -8.52
C GLY A 46 2.41 -0.84 -7.53
N TRP A 47 2.69 -1.03 -6.24
CA TRP A 47 2.47 -0.03 -5.19
C TRP A 47 3.34 1.22 -5.29
N THR A 48 4.49 1.11 -5.98
CA THR A 48 5.41 2.24 -6.26
C THR A 48 5.42 2.60 -7.74
N ALA A 49 4.37 2.25 -8.48
CA ALA A 49 4.28 2.43 -9.94
C ALA A 49 5.50 1.86 -10.71
N GLY A 50 6.12 0.79 -10.19
CA GLY A 50 7.31 0.16 -10.78
C GLY A 50 8.65 0.79 -10.40
N LYS A 51 8.67 1.84 -9.58
CA LYS A 51 9.90 2.47 -9.10
C LYS A 51 10.57 1.63 -8.03
N ASP A 52 11.89 1.47 -8.16
CA ASP A 52 12.73 0.75 -7.19
C ASP A 52 13.17 1.72 -6.09
N MET A 53 12.33 1.90 -5.08
CA MET A 53 12.54 2.78 -3.94
C MET A 53 11.65 2.37 -2.78
N ASP A 54 12.00 2.83 -1.57
CA ASP A 54 11.18 2.57 -0.40
C ASP A 54 9.90 3.42 -0.37
N SER A 55 9.01 3.08 0.56
CA SER A 55 7.70 3.73 0.69
C SER A 55 7.80 5.21 1.08
N TYR A 56 8.78 5.61 1.87
CA TYR A 56 8.97 7.01 2.24
C TYR A 56 9.45 7.81 1.04
N GLU A 57 10.48 7.34 0.36
CA GLU A 57 10.98 8.02 -0.85
C GLU A 57 9.87 8.16 -1.90
N TYR A 58 9.09 7.10 -2.14
CA TYR A 58 7.97 7.15 -3.07
C TYR A 58 6.91 8.17 -2.67
N ILE A 59 6.47 8.18 -1.41
CA ILE A 59 5.44 9.12 -0.96
C ILE A 59 5.94 10.57 -1.05
N TYR A 60 7.16 10.85 -0.58
CA TYR A 60 7.67 12.22 -0.54
C TYR A 60 8.00 12.79 -1.93
N ASN A 61 8.50 11.95 -2.85
CA ASN A 61 9.00 12.42 -4.15
C ASN A 61 8.04 12.16 -5.32
N HIS A 62 7.09 11.23 -5.18
CA HIS A 62 6.24 10.78 -6.29
C HIS A 62 4.74 10.80 -6.02
N THR A 63 4.30 11.24 -4.83
CA THR A 63 2.89 11.51 -4.58
C THR A 63 2.64 13.00 -4.35
N LYS A 64 1.41 13.43 -4.61
CA LYS A 64 0.97 14.81 -4.38
C LYS A 64 -0.05 14.84 -3.26
N VAL A 65 0.13 15.79 -2.35
CA VAL A 65 -0.90 16.12 -1.35
C VAL A 65 -1.92 17.03 -2.03
N VAL A 66 -3.18 16.59 -2.06
CA VAL A 66 -4.30 17.37 -2.59
C VAL A 66 -5.06 17.97 -1.41
N ARG A 67 -5.16 19.30 -1.38
CA ARG A 67 -5.95 20.02 -0.38
C ARG A 67 -7.35 20.29 -0.91
N LYS A 68 -8.36 19.88 -0.15
CA LYS A 68 -9.79 20.17 -0.41
C LYS A 68 -10.39 20.80 0.84
N GLY A 69 -10.42 22.13 0.86
CA GLY A 69 -10.84 22.91 2.04
C GLY A 69 -9.91 22.65 3.24
N ARG A 70 -10.43 21.95 4.25
CA ARG A 70 -9.71 21.55 5.47
C ARG A 70 -9.14 20.13 5.42
N VAL A 71 -9.35 19.40 4.32
CA VAL A 71 -8.89 18.02 4.16
C VAL A 71 -7.62 17.98 3.32
N TYR A 72 -6.62 17.25 3.80
CA TYR A 72 -5.44 16.88 3.03
C TYR A 72 -5.61 15.43 2.60
N GLN A 73 -5.27 15.13 1.34
CA GLN A 73 -5.48 13.81 0.75
C GLN A 73 -4.24 13.36 -0.03
N ILE A 74 -3.84 12.10 0.17
CA ILE A 74 -2.89 11.38 -0.70
C ILE A 74 -3.62 10.15 -1.23
N ILE A 75 -3.40 9.81 -2.49
CA ILE A 75 -3.94 8.59 -3.12
C ILE A 75 -2.83 7.55 -3.18
N ILE A 76 -3.08 6.38 -2.60
CA ILE A 76 -2.25 5.18 -2.73
C ILE A 76 -3.07 4.18 -3.53
N GLU A 77 -2.52 3.69 -4.64
CA GLU A 77 -3.19 2.74 -5.52
C GLU A 77 -2.21 1.72 -6.10
N ASN A 78 -2.75 0.59 -6.55
CA ASN A 78 -2.00 -0.41 -7.29
C ASN A 78 -2.69 -0.65 -8.65
N PRO A 79 -2.10 -0.20 -9.78
CA PRO A 79 -2.73 -0.28 -11.09
C PRO A 79 -2.67 -1.70 -11.69
N VAL A 80 -2.10 -2.68 -11.00
CA VAL A 80 -2.00 -4.05 -11.51
C VAL A 80 -3.40 -4.67 -11.63
N LYS A 81 -3.76 -5.12 -12.84
CA LYS A 81 -5.09 -5.63 -13.20
C LYS A 81 -5.68 -6.67 -12.22
N TYR A 82 -4.82 -7.49 -11.61
CA TYR A 82 -5.24 -8.55 -10.70
C TYR A 82 -5.08 -8.21 -9.21
N ALA A 83 -4.73 -6.97 -8.87
CA ALA A 83 -4.53 -6.55 -7.49
C ALA A 83 -5.79 -6.78 -6.63
N SER A 84 -6.97 -6.45 -7.14
CA SER A 84 -8.25 -6.67 -6.43
C SER A 84 -8.56 -8.15 -6.18
N TYR A 85 -8.18 -9.05 -7.10
CA TYR A 85 -8.36 -10.49 -6.92
C TYR A 85 -7.42 -11.08 -5.87
N VAL A 86 -6.25 -10.46 -5.66
CA VAL A 86 -5.33 -10.84 -4.58
C VAL A 86 -5.77 -10.23 -3.26
N GLU A 87 -6.29 -9.00 -3.28
CA GLU A 87 -6.82 -8.33 -2.09
C GLU A 87 -8.03 -9.06 -1.51
N TYR A 88 -9.05 -9.34 -2.33
CA TYR A 88 -10.36 -9.81 -1.88
C TYR A 88 -10.68 -11.27 -2.26
N GLY A 89 -9.80 -11.93 -3.01
CA GLY A 89 -10.05 -13.26 -3.53
C GLY A 89 -10.90 -13.26 -4.81
N HIS A 90 -11.11 -14.45 -5.38
CA HIS A 90 -11.90 -14.63 -6.60
C HIS A 90 -12.42 -16.05 -6.80
N ARG A 91 -13.53 -16.17 -7.55
CA ARG A 91 -14.06 -17.47 -7.99
C ARG A 91 -13.19 -18.09 -9.08
N GLN A 92 -13.16 -19.42 -9.10
CA GLN A 92 -12.45 -20.21 -10.09
C GLN A 92 -13.37 -21.27 -10.70
N ASN A 93 -13.18 -21.53 -12.00
CA ASN A 93 -13.88 -22.61 -12.68
C ASN A 93 -13.15 -23.93 -12.41
N VAL A 94 -13.66 -24.73 -11.48
CA VAL A 94 -13.06 -26.02 -11.11
C VAL A 94 -12.92 -26.92 -12.35
N GLY A 95 -11.76 -27.55 -12.50
CA GLY A 95 -11.44 -28.41 -13.64
C GLY A 95 -10.85 -27.68 -14.84
N GLN A 96 -10.95 -26.34 -14.92
CA GLN A 96 -10.31 -25.54 -15.97
C GLN A 96 -8.79 -25.72 -15.93
N TYR A 97 -8.19 -26.04 -17.08
CA TYR A 97 -6.74 -26.06 -17.24
C TYR A 97 -6.24 -24.64 -17.54
N VAL A 98 -5.22 -24.20 -16.80
CA VAL A 98 -4.59 -22.88 -16.98
C VAL A 98 -3.16 -23.08 -17.50
N PRO A 99 -2.92 -22.86 -18.82
CA PRO A 99 -1.61 -23.07 -19.43
C PRO A 99 -0.51 -22.22 -18.77
N ALA A 100 -0.84 -20.99 -18.37
CA ALA A 100 0.11 -20.06 -17.77
C ALA A 100 0.77 -20.59 -16.48
N ILE A 101 0.12 -21.51 -15.75
CA ILE A 101 0.65 -22.12 -14.53
C ILE A 101 0.77 -23.65 -14.64
N GLY A 102 0.49 -24.24 -15.81
CA GLY A 102 0.56 -25.68 -16.05
C GLY A 102 -0.32 -26.52 -15.12
N LYS A 103 -1.40 -25.95 -14.55
CA LYS A 103 -2.21 -26.59 -13.51
C LYS A 103 -3.70 -26.53 -13.84
N ARG A 104 -4.45 -27.51 -13.34
CA ARG A 104 -5.92 -27.48 -13.29
C ARG A 104 -6.40 -26.87 -11.99
N LEU A 105 -7.42 -26.03 -12.07
CA LEU A 105 -8.03 -25.39 -10.91
C LEU A 105 -8.80 -26.43 -10.09
N LYS A 106 -8.54 -26.46 -8.77
CA LYS A 106 -9.12 -27.44 -7.85
C LYS A 106 -10.16 -26.84 -6.90
N LYS A 107 -9.95 -25.59 -6.48
CA LYS A 107 -10.84 -24.90 -5.54
C LYS A 107 -11.82 -24.02 -6.32
N PRO A 108 -13.08 -23.88 -5.87
CA PRO A 108 -14.05 -22.99 -6.50
C PRO A 108 -13.83 -21.51 -6.15
N PHE A 109 -13.04 -21.25 -5.10
CA PHE A 109 -12.72 -19.91 -4.63
C PHE A 109 -11.27 -19.86 -4.13
N VAL A 110 -10.61 -18.73 -4.37
CA VAL A 110 -9.29 -18.38 -3.82
C VAL A 110 -9.51 -17.25 -2.84
N GLU A 111 -9.07 -17.44 -1.60
CA GLU A 111 -9.16 -16.43 -0.54
C GLU A 111 -8.30 -15.21 -0.87
N GLY A 112 -8.75 -14.06 -0.39
CA GLY A 112 -7.98 -12.81 -0.44
C GLY A 112 -6.89 -12.76 0.62
N GLU A 113 -5.85 -11.98 0.34
CA GLU A 113 -4.73 -11.72 1.25
C GLU A 113 -4.94 -10.46 2.08
N PHE A 114 -5.91 -9.61 1.71
CA PHE A 114 -6.28 -8.39 2.44
C PHE A 114 -5.08 -7.48 2.79
N MET A 115 -4.08 -7.45 1.91
CA MET A 115 -2.82 -6.72 2.10
C MET A 115 -3.06 -5.23 2.40
N MET A 116 -4.02 -4.60 1.74
CA MET A 116 -4.39 -3.20 1.95
C MET A 116 -5.34 -3.05 3.12
N THR A 117 -6.40 -3.84 3.17
CA THR A 117 -7.46 -3.77 4.18
C THR A 117 -6.88 -3.89 5.59
N VAL A 118 -6.05 -4.91 5.84
CA VAL A 118 -5.44 -5.14 7.15
C VAL A 118 -4.43 -4.03 7.48
N SER A 119 -3.64 -3.58 6.51
CA SER A 119 -2.66 -2.50 6.74
C SER A 119 -3.31 -1.17 7.09
N VAL A 120 -4.47 -0.87 6.49
CA VAL A 120 -5.25 0.33 6.81
C VAL A 120 -5.87 0.22 8.21
N ASP A 121 -6.46 -0.93 8.57
CA ASP A 121 -7.01 -1.16 9.91
C ASP A 121 -5.93 -1.03 11.00
N GLU A 122 -4.75 -1.59 10.79
CA GLU A 122 -3.61 -1.41 11.70
C GLU A 122 -3.17 0.04 11.81
N MET A 123 -3.05 0.73 10.68
CA MET A 123 -2.65 2.13 10.71
C MET A 123 -3.69 2.98 11.42
N GLN A 124 -4.98 2.73 11.21
CA GLN A 124 -6.07 3.41 11.91
C GLN A 124 -6.00 3.25 13.43
N LYS A 125 -5.59 2.08 13.92
CA LYS A 125 -5.36 1.83 15.36
C LYS A 125 -4.15 2.57 15.90
N GLU A 126 -3.11 2.75 15.08
CA GLU A 126 -1.87 3.48 15.43
C GLU A 126 -2.00 5.01 15.27
N LEU A 127 -2.97 5.49 14.50
CA LEU A 127 -3.12 6.92 14.18
C LEU A 127 -3.27 7.83 15.40
N PRO A 128 -4.09 7.52 16.43
CA PRO A 128 -4.28 8.43 17.55
C PRO A 128 -2.97 8.76 18.28
N SER A 129 -2.16 7.75 18.60
CA SER A 129 -0.90 7.94 19.31
C SER A 129 0.16 8.62 18.44
N LEU A 130 0.19 8.32 17.14
CA LEU A 130 1.07 8.99 16.19
C LEU A 130 0.75 10.49 16.07
N LEU A 131 -0.54 10.83 15.94
CA LEU A 131 -1.00 12.21 15.82
C LEU A 131 -0.78 13.00 17.11
N GLU A 132 -1.03 12.38 18.27
CA GLU A 132 -0.76 13.00 19.58
C GLU A 132 0.72 13.35 19.73
N LYS A 133 1.61 12.40 19.41
CA LYS A 133 3.05 12.62 19.43
C LYS A 133 3.45 13.76 18.47
N LYS A 134 2.98 13.71 17.22
CA LYS A 134 3.25 14.74 16.20
C LYS A 134 2.82 16.14 16.65
N LEU A 135 1.61 16.24 17.20
CA LEU A 135 1.07 17.51 17.66
C LEU A 135 1.87 18.03 18.86
N LYS A 136 2.23 17.15 19.80
CA LYS A 136 3.06 17.53 20.95
C LYS A 136 4.43 18.05 20.51
N ASP A 137 5.13 17.32 19.65
CA ASP A 137 6.45 17.71 19.13
C ASP A 137 6.36 19.07 18.42
N PHE A 138 5.32 19.28 17.60
CA PHE A 138 5.06 20.55 16.92
C PHE A 138 4.82 21.70 17.91
N LEU A 139 3.96 21.52 18.92
CA LEU A 139 3.69 22.58 19.90
C LEU A 139 4.94 22.91 20.74
N GLU A 140 5.72 21.90 21.14
CA GLU A 140 6.97 22.12 21.89
C GLU A 140 8.03 22.89 21.10
N GLU A 141 8.09 22.71 19.78
CA GLU A 141 8.97 23.52 18.92
C GLU A 141 8.52 24.97 18.82
N TYR A 142 7.21 25.23 18.87
CA TYR A 142 6.64 26.58 18.76
C TYR A 142 6.68 27.40 20.05
N PHE A 143 6.63 26.73 21.20
CA PHE A 143 6.65 27.38 22.51
C PHE A 143 8.07 27.48 23.11
N LYS A 144 9.10 27.05 22.38
CA LYS A 144 10.51 27.35 22.68
C LYS A 144 10.87 28.75 22.21
#